data_AF-A0A947W5F1-F1
#
_entry.id   AF-A0A947W5F1-F1
#
_cell.length_a   1.000
_cell.length_b   1.000
_cell.length_c   1.000
_cell.angle_alpha   90.00
_cell.angle_beta   90.00
_cell.angle_gamma   90.00
#
_symmetry.space_group_name_H-M   'P 1'
#
loop_
_entity.id
_entity.type
_entity.pdbx_description
1 polymer ?
#
loop_
_entity_poly.entity_id
_entity_poly.type
_entity_poly.pdbx_seq_one_letter_code
_entity_poly.pdbx_strand_id
1 'polypeptide(L)'
;MSTLLLGSVLLAACSSAPKVDRVDVTWSSLSPSPRWGLYPGYRQEIEFKPGSAYQVDVYSAGKVVTGGMVGDTGSSLAFRPTAGARDIEAKPDGPGRLDISVTLKNEKGETFRMVCLKVERKGDKIWFEFPK
;
A
#
# COMPACT_ATOMS: atom_id res chain seq x y z
N MET A 1 -48.58 32.61 9.52
CA MET A 1 -47.40 31.95 10.13
C MET A 1 -47.65 30.45 10.11
N SER A 2 -47.03 29.72 9.17
CA SER A 2 -47.06 28.25 9.16
C SER A 2 -45.65 27.78 8.80
N THR A 3 -44.93 27.30 9.80
CA THR A 3 -43.59 26.73 9.69
C THR A 3 -43.74 25.25 9.42
N LEU A 4 -43.38 24.78 8.22
CA LEU A 4 -43.21 23.36 7.93
C LEU A 4 -41.72 23.03 8.00
N LEU A 5 -41.30 22.52 9.15
CA LEU A 5 -40.08 21.74 9.27
C LEU A 5 -40.28 20.43 8.49
N LEU A 6 -39.63 20.28 7.34
CA LEU A 6 -39.34 18.97 6.78
C LEU A 6 -37.87 18.65 7.04
N GLY A 7 -37.67 17.79 8.03
CA GLY A 7 -36.41 17.13 8.28
C GLY A 7 -36.11 16.15 7.15
N SER A 8 -34.97 16.37 6.50
CA SER A 8 -34.37 15.39 5.60
C SER A 8 -33.33 14.61 6.39
N VAL A 9 -33.60 13.33 6.54
CA VAL A 9 -32.72 12.30 7.09
C VAL A 9 -31.34 12.40 6.45
N LEU A 10 -30.32 12.74 7.25
CA LEU A 10 -28.93 12.51 6.88
C LEU A 10 -28.72 11.00 6.80
N LEU A 11 -28.79 10.45 5.58
CA LEU A 11 -28.20 9.15 5.28
C LEU A 11 -26.70 9.29 5.52
N ALA A 12 -26.25 8.88 6.70
CA ALA A 12 -24.87 8.52 6.94
C ALA A 12 -24.53 7.40 5.95
N ALA A 13 -23.99 7.77 4.79
CA ALA A 13 -23.29 6.85 3.92
C ALA A 13 -22.05 6.39 4.69
N CYS A 14 -22.21 5.39 5.56
CA CYS A 14 -21.09 4.60 6.05
C CYS A 14 -20.34 4.14 4.80
N SER A 15 -19.12 4.65 4.61
CA SER A 15 -18.35 4.46 3.39
C SER A 15 -18.21 2.96 3.12
N SER A 16 -18.93 2.46 2.12
CA SER A 16 -18.85 1.07 1.66
C SER A 16 -17.60 0.80 0.83
N ALA A 17 -16.64 1.73 0.80
CA ALA A 17 -15.37 1.54 0.13
C ALA A 17 -14.47 0.69 1.04
N PRO A 18 -13.85 -0.39 0.51
CA PRO A 18 -12.84 -1.12 1.26
C PRO A 18 -11.64 -0.19 1.47
N LYS A 19 -10.89 -0.41 2.55
CA LYS A 19 -9.69 0.37 2.86
C LYS A 19 -8.51 -0.54 3.17
N VAL A 20 -7.32 -0.10 2.78
CA VAL A 20 -6.08 -0.62 3.35
C VAL A 20 -5.87 0.08 4.69
N ASP A 21 -5.64 -0.67 5.75
CA ASP A 21 -5.44 -0.13 7.10
C ASP A 21 -3.96 -0.09 7.50
N ARG A 22 -3.13 -0.97 6.92
CA ARG A 22 -1.70 -1.03 7.17
C ARG A 22 -0.95 -1.66 5.99
N VAL A 23 0.29 -1.25 5.79
CA VAL A 23 1.25 -1.96 4.94
C VAL A 23 2.48 -2.27 5.76
N ASP A 24 2.87 -3.54 5.83
CA ASP A 24 4.12 -3.92 6.47
C ASP A 24 5.21 -4.10 5.42
N VAL A 25 6.39 -3.56 5.71
CA VAL A 25 7.60 -3.73 4.90
C VAL A 25 8.61 -4.52 5.72
N THR A 26 9.14 -5.60 5.17
CA THR A 26 10.17 -6.44 5.82
C THR A 26 11.41 -6.52 4.95
N TRP A 27 12.59 -6.20 5.48
CA TRP A 27 13.85 -6.35 4.75
C TRP A 27 14.29 -7.81 4.74
N SER A 28 13.76 -8.58 3.80
CA SER A 28 13.89 -10.05 3.69
C SER A 28 15.30 -10.57 3.36
N SER A 29 16.17 -9.70 2.84
CA SER A 29 17.56 -10.03 2.46
C SER A 29 18.58 -9.73 3.56
N LEU A 30 18.12 -9.27 4.72
CA LEU A 30 18.94 -9.00 5.90
C LEU A 30 18.59 -9.99 7.02
N SER A 31 19.61 -10.39 7.80
CA SER A 31 19.44 -11.23 9.00
C SER A 31 20.00 -10.51 10.24
N PRO A 32 19.21 -10.26 11.30
CA PRO A 32 17.76 -10.50 11.37
C PRO A 32 17.00 -9.61 10.38
N SER A 33 15.78 -10.00 9.99
CA SER A 33 14.97 -9.26 9.02
C SER A 33 14.13 -8.18 9.74
N PRO A 34 14.53 -6.89 9.72
CA PRO A 34 13.73 -5.83 10.32
C PRO A 34 12.40 -5.64 9.58
N ARG A 35 11.37 -5.25 10.32
CA ARG A 35 10.00 -5.03 9.83
C ARG A 35 9.46 -3.70 10.33
N TRP A 36 8.77 -2.98 9.45
CA TRP A 36 8.12 -1.71 9.76
C TRP A 36 6.66 -1.76 9.33
N GLY A 37 5.76 -1.39 10.24
CA GLY A 37 4.34 -1.21 9.94
C GLY A 37 4.05 0.23 9.58
N LEU A 38 3.52 0.45 8.38
CA LEU A 38 3.16 1.77 7.85
C LEU A 38 1.64 1.93 7.93
N TYR A 39 1.21 3.07 8.44
CA TYR A 39 -0.20 3.49 8.50
C TYR A 39 -0.44 4.65 7.53
N PRO A 40 -1.69 4.92 7.10
CA PRO A 40 -1.98 5.99 6.15
C PRO A 40 -1.31 7.33 6.51
N GLY A 41 -0.65 7.93 5.53
CA GLY A 41 0.13 9.17 5.70
C GLY A 41 1.52 9.01 6.32
N TYR A 42 1.94 7.80 6.69
CA TYR A 42 3.26 7.54 7.26
C TYR A 42 4.31 7.28 6.17
N ARG A 43 5.54 7.75 6.42
CA ARG A 43 6.71 7.53 5.55
C ARG A 43 7.88 7.02 6.37
N GLN A 44 8.46 5.90 5.94
CA GLN A 44 9.61 5.28 6.57
C GLN A 44 10.83 5.39 5.67
N GLU A 45 11.92 5.94 6.20
CA GLU A 45 13.24 5.92 5.57
C GLU A 45 14.06 4.74 6.08
N ILE A 46 14.76 4.06 5.17
CA ILE A 46 15.61 2.91 5.46
C ILE A 46 16.90 3.02 4.65
N GLU A 47 18.00 2.49 5.18
CA GLU A 47 19.22 2.24 4.40
C GLU A 47 18.91 1.33 3.20
N PHE A 48 19.56 1.58 2.07
CA PHE A 48 19.46 0.75 0.88
C PHE A 48 20.83 0.23 0.48
N LYS A 49 20.93 -1.10 0.32
CA LYS A 49 22.13 -1.77 -0.21
C LYS A 49 21.82 -2.44 -1.54
N PRO A 50 22.75 -2.47 -2.51
CA PRO A 50 22.56 -3.25 -3.73
C PRO A 50 22.16 -4.69 -3.44
N GLY A 51 21.18 -5.21 -4.17
CA GLY A 51 20.61 -6.54 -3.93
C GLY A 51 19.62 -6.63 -2.76
N SER A 52 19.25 -5.49 -2.14
CA SER A 52 18.18 -5.47 -1.14
C SER A 52 16.85 -5.90 -1.73
N ALA A 53 16.10 -6.64 -0.93
CA ALA A 53 14.79 -7.18 -1.24
C ALA A 53 13.87 -6.98 -0.03
N TYR A 54 12.71 -6.39 -0.28
CA TYR A 54 11.73 -6.00 0.72
C TYR A 54 10.39 -6.68 0.44
N GLN A 55 9.92 -7.49 1.39
CA GLN A 55 8.57 -8.06 1.36
C GLN A 55 7.58 -6.98 1.78
N VAL A 56 6.51 -6.84 1.02
CA VAL A 56 5.39 -5.93 1.26
C VAL A 56 4.16 -6.77 1.54
N ASP A 57 3.57 -6.62 2.72
CA ASP A 57 2.31 -7.25 3.10
C ASP A 57 1.24 -6.16 3.27
N VAL A 58 0.17 -6.24 2.48
CA VAL A 58 -0.94 -5.27 2.52
C VAL A 58 -2.05 -5.82 3.40
N TYR A 59 -2.49 -5.03 4.37
CA TYR A 59 -3.55 -5.39 5.29
C TYR A 59 -4.86 -4.67 4.94
N SER A 60 -5.96 -5.38 5.14
CA SER A 60 -7.30 -4.80 5.19
C SER A 60 -8.11 -5.53 6.25
N ALA A 61 -8.82 -4.78 7.10
CA ALA A 61 -9.55 -5.31 8.24
C ALA A 61 -8.69 -6.22 9.15
N GLY A 62 -7.44 -5.82 9.41
CA GLY A 62 -6.51 -6.53 10.27
C GLY A 62 -5.92 -7.83 9.71
N LYS A 63 -6.19 -8.18 8.44
CA LYS A 63 -5.67 -9.40 7.80
C LYS A 63 -4.82 -9.06 6.59
N VAL A 64 -3.78 -9.85 6.33
CA VAL A 64 -3.04 -9.77 5.06
C VAL A 64 -3.98 -10.18 3.93
N VAL A 65 -4.19 -9.29 2.97
CA VAL A 65 -5.04 -9.55 1.80
C VAL A 65 -4.23 -9.81 0.54
N THR A 66 -3.03 -9.25 0.44
CA THR A 66 -2.12 -9.43 -0.69
C THR A 66 -0.71 -8.96 -0.34
N GLY A 67 0.23 -9.11 -1.26
CA GLY A 67 1.60 -8.66 -1.05
C GLY A 67 2.54 -8.99 -2.20
N GLY A 68 3.79 -8.62 -2.05
CA GLY A 68 4.83 -8.89 -3.04
C GLY A 68 6.21 -8.43 -2.60
N MET A 69 7.18 -8.64 -3.48
CA MET A 69 8.57 -8.33 -3.26
C MET A 69 8.97 -7.11 -4.07
N VAL A 70 9.50 -6.08 -3.39
CA VAL A 70 10.24 -4.98 -4.02
C VAL A 70 11.72 -5.34 -3.98
N GLY A 71 12.36 -5.41 -5.13
CA GLY A 71 13.77 -5.77 -5.26
C GLY A 71 14.57 -4.77 -6.07
N ASP A 72 15.86 -4.68 -5.78
CA ASP A 72 16.83 -4.01 -6.63
C ASP A 72 17.12 -4.81 -7.90
N THR A 73 17.12 -4.15 -9.05
CA THR A 73 17.58 -4.72 -10.34
C THR A 73 18.94 -4.16 -10.76
N GLY A 74 19.58 -3.34 -9.92
CA GLY A 74 20.82 -2.63 -10.18
C GLY A 74 20.57 -1.18 -10.62
N SER A 75 19.75 -0.98 -11.65
CA SER A 75 19.43 0.34 -12.21
C SER A 75 18.04 0.87 -11.84
N SER A 76 17.16 0.01 -11.32
CA SER A 76 15.79 0.39 -10.95
C SER A 76 15.27 -0.43 -9.78
N LEU A 77 14.04 -0.16 -9.38
CA LEU A 77 13.26 -1.04 -8.51
C LEU A 77 12.35 -1.90 -9.38
N ALA A 78 12.22 -3.17 -9.02
CA ALA A 78 11.22 -4.06 -9.57
C ALA A 78 10.27 -4.55 -8.47
N PHE A 79 9.03 -4.82 -8.87
CA PHE A 79 8.05 -5.43 -8.00
C PHE A 79 7.60 -6.78 -8.57
N ARG A 80 7.46 -7.78 -7.70
CA ARG A 80 6.90 -9.09 -8.05
C ARG A 80 5.83 -9.46 -7.04
N PRO A 81 4.56 -9.64 -7.44
CA PRO A 81 3.53 -10.15 -6.55
C PRO A 81 3.92 -11.49 -5.92
N THR A 82 3.48 -11.74 -4.69
CA THR A 82 3.63 -13.06 -4.05
C THR A 82 2.83 -14.10 -4.84
N ALA A 83 3.26 -15.36 -4.83
CA ALA A 83 2.54 -16.44 -5.52
C ALA A 83 1.07 -16.47 -5.09
N GLY A 84 0.14 -16.39 -6.06
CA GLY A 84 -1.29 -16.37 -5.83
C GLY A 84 -1.91 -14.97 -5.63
N ALA A 85 -1.10 -13.92 -5.45
CA ALA A 85 -1.59 -12.55 -5.40
C ALA A 85 -2.03 -12.08 -6.81
N ARG A 86 -3.32 -11.78 -6.98
CA ARG A 86 -3.90 -11.33 -8.27
C ARG A 86 -4.29 -9.86 -8.30
N ASP A 87 -4.47 -9.27 -7.13
CA ASP A 87 -5.04 -7.93 -6.98
C ASP A 87 -4.00 -6.91 -6.50
N ILE A 88 -2.73 -7.10 -6.83
CA ILE A 88 -1.65 -6.15 -6.52
C ILE A 88 -0.72 -5.99 -7.73
N GLU A 89 -0.36 -4.75 -7.99
CA GLU A 89 0.51 -4.39 -9.10
C GLU A 89 1.35 -3.17 -8.73
N ALA A 90 2.47 -2.98 -9.43
CA ALA A 90 3.28 -1.79 -9.30
C ALA A 90 3.44 -1.11 -10.64
N LYS A 91 3.37 0.22 -10.61
CA LYS A 91 3.64 1.08 -11.76
C LYS A 91 4.92 1.88 -11.48
N PRO A 92 5.92 1.87 -12.38
CA PRO A 92 7.04 2.80 -12.29
C PRO A 92 6.57 4.26 -12.38
N ASP A 93 7.08 5.10 -11.49
CA ASP A 93 6.83 6.56 -11.47
C ASP A 93 8.14 7.35 -11.65
N GLY A 94 8.94 6.91 -12.63
CA GLY A 94 10.26 7.45 -12.91
C GLY A 94 11.42 6.64 -12.31
N PRO A 95 12.67 7.12 -12.47
CA PRO A 95 13.86 6.40 -12.02
C PRO A 95 13.84 6.18 -10.51
N GLY A 96 13.94 4.92 -10.09
CA GLY A 96 13.97 4.55 -8.67
C GLY A 96 12.63 4.70 -7.95
N ARG A 97 11.51 4.90 -8.64
CA ARG A 97 10.19 5.08 -8.02
C ARG A 97 9.18 4.02 -8.47
N LEU A 98 8.37 3.52 -7.54
CA LEU A 98 7.27 2.59 -7.77
C LEU A 98 6.04 3.01 -6.98
N ASP A 99 4.89 3.07 -7.64
CA ASP A 99 3.58 3.16 -7.01
C ASP A 99 2.94 1.78 -7.02
N ILE A 100 2.75 1.18 -5.84
CA ILE A 100 2.09 -0.11 -5.65
C ILE A 100 0.61 0.15 -5.37
N SER A 101 -0.23 -0.47 -6.19
CA SER A 101 -1.68 -0.39 -6.09
C SER A 101 -2.29 -1.75 -5.79
N VAL A 102 -3.33 -1.75 -4.99
CA VAL A 102 -4.15 -2.92 -4.67
C VAL A 102 -5.56 -2.71 -5.19
N THR A 103 -6.16 -3.81 -5.63
CA THR A 103 -7.57 -3.88 -6.01
C THR A 103 -8.35 -4.62 -4.93
N LEU A 104 -9.31 -3.97 -4.29
CA LEU A 104 -10.14 -4.55 -3.24
C LEU A 104 -11.60 -4.56 -3.67
N LYS A 105 -12.36 -5.55 -3.18
CA LYS A 105 -13.82 -5.59 -3.37
C LYS A 105 -14.52 -5.17 -2.08
N ASN A 106 -15.62 -4.43 -2.20
CA ASN A 106 -16.50 -4.21 -1.05
C ASN A 106 -17.47 -5.37 -0.84
N GLU A 107 -18.32 -5.24 0.19
CA GLU A 107 -19.37 -6.21 0.52
C GLU A 107 -20.41 -6.40 -0.60
N LYS A 108 -20.55 -5.42 -1.49
CA LYS A 108 -21.43 -5.49 -2.67
C LYS A 108 -20.74 -6.11 -3.89
N GLY A 109 -19.47 -6.49 -3.77
CA GLY A 109 -18.67 -7.04 -4.86
C GLY A 109 -18.11 -5.99 -5.84
N GLU A 110 -18.29 -4.71 -5.57
CA GLU A 110 -17.74 -3.62 -6.37
C GLU A 110 -16.23 -3.52 -6.17
N THR A 111 -15.50 -3.28 -7.26
CA THR A 111 -14.04 -3.29 -7.30
C THR A 111 -13.46 -1.88 -7.19
N PHE A 112 -12.49 -1.70 -6.30
CA PHE A 112 -11.81 -0.44 -6.02
C PHE A 112 -10.30 -0.62 -6.13
N ARG A 113 -9.66 0.18 -6.99
CA ARG A 113 -8.21 0.24 -7.09
C ARG A 113 -7.69 1.45 -6.32
N MET A 114 -6.66 1.26 -5.50
CA MET A 114 -6.05 2.33 -4.71
C MET A 114 -4.53 2.13 -4.59
N VAL A 115 -3.78 3.23 -4.58
CA VAL A 115 -2.35 3.20 -4.28
C VAL A 115 -2.19 2.95 -2.79
N CYS A 116 -1.52 1.87 -2.41
CA CYS A 116 -1.31 1.50 -1.01
C CYS A 116 0.13 1.77 -0.54
N LEU A 117 1.09 1.85 -1.46
CA LEU A 117 2.47 2.12 -1.11
C LEU A 117 3.19 2.84 -2.24
N LYS A 118 3.88 3.93 -1.92
CA LYS A 118 4.86 4.57 -2.79
C LYS A 118 6.26 4.20 -2.32
N VAL A 119 7.11 3.82 -3.25
CA VAL A 119 8.50 3.46 -2.99
C VAL A 119 9.40 4.39 -3.77
N GLU A 120 10.38 4.97 -3.11
CA GLU A 120 11.38 5.82 -3.72
C GLU A 120 12.77 5.37 -3.28
N ARG A 121 13.67 5.12 -4.22
CA ARG A 121 15.09 4.90 -3.97
C ARG A 121 15.88 6.10 -4.44
N LYS A 122 16.78 6.60 -3.60
CA LYS A 122 17.72 7.67 -3.95
C LYS A 122 19.04 7.44 -3.21
N GLY A 123 20.11 7.20 -3.97
CA GLY A 123 21.43 6.91 -3.40
C GLY A 123 21.42 5.62 -2.57
N ASP A 124 21.88 5.74 -1.33
CA ASP A 124 21.98 4.70 -0.29
C ASP A 124 20.73 4.60 0.60
N LYS A 125 19.61 5.18 0.15
CA LYS A 125 18.36 5.24 0.89
C LYS A 125 17.16 4.78 0.06
N ILE A 126 16.18 4.24 0.76
CA ILE A 126 14.86 3.91 0.25
C ILE A 126 13.79 4.42 1.20
N TRP A 127 12.71 4.97 0.64
CA TRP A 127 11.55 5.45 1.35
C TRP A 127 10.34 4.61 0.97
N PHE A 128 9.57 4.22 1.98
CA PHE A 128 8.29 3.57 1.85
C PHE A 128 7.23 4.48 2.45
N GLU A 129 6.28 4.94 1.64
CA GLU A 129 5.24 5.89 2.04
C GLU A 129 3.86 5.29 1.79
N PHE A 130 3.03 5.23 2.83
CA PHE A 130 1.61 4.94 2.66
C PHE A 130 0.90 6.28 2.40
N PRO A 131 0.27 6.48 1.23
CA PRO A 131 -0.56 7.66 0.96
C PRO A 131 -1.65 7.92 2.02
N LYS A 132 -2.11 9.17 2.09
CA LYS A 132 -3.23 9.58 2.95
C LYS A 132 -4.58 9.14 2.39
#